data_AF-A0A9W8V4G8-F1
#
_entry.id   AF-A0A9W8V4G8-F1
#
_cell.length_a   1.000
_cell.length_b   1.000
_cell.length_c   1.000
_cell.angle_alpha   90.00
_cell.angle_beta   90.00
_cell.angle_gamma   90.00
#
_symmetry.space_group_name_H-M   'P 1'
#
loop_
_entity.id
_entity.type
_entity.pdbx_description
1 polymer ?
#
loop_
_entity_poly.entity_id
_entity_poly.type
_entity_poly.pdbx_seq_one_letter_code
_entity_poly.pdbx_strand_id
1 'polypeptide(L)'
;MQPIWKSLKPKGRTTETPITPIDAEDTGKLSGIYDVFFAGLDLKATDPRDKLFALLTFADETHVSEDLDDLIRPNYDKPAERVFADFTRWWIREHDSLAILSAVHCHPARTWRRTVGSDYPEMEPNRPTWSVSSTGNSRWVQANLNARFKFSAGGKTKPNNDLLKISDPLVIRLSGHYVSKIAAISHYPIDYLYPFTHDNGEQSDICAVFDKLFDPCGFTGLWTLKPNDETVEKARHKYEDHVIAHWRYVERPNLQVLTPTGMPEPEWHGTDYVPTCLDPCFFVAENGQFGLCPWPSKVGDVIVVLHGGNVPYLLRPVKNEDGSSDGVYEFIGECFVDGIMHGEFLQSLGATAEVHEIFDII
;
A
#
# COMPACT_ATOMS: atom_id res chain seq x y z
N MET A 1 21.22 17.34 17.88
CA MET A 1 19.95 17.99 17.48
C MET A 1 18.95 16.87 17.20
N GLN A 2 17.72 16.96 17.72
CA GLN A 2 16.67 15.98 17.38
C GLN A 2 16.18 16.24 15.95
N PRO A 3 15.90 15.19 15.14
CA PRO A 3 15.33 15.35 13.80
C PRO A 3 14.01 16.15 13.85
N ILE A 4 13.81 17.05 12.89
CA ILE A 4 12.65 17.97 12.85
C ILE A 4 11.32 17.20 12.90
N TRP A 5 11.25 16.01 12.30
CA TRP A 5 10.04 15.21 12.28
C TRP A 5 9.67 14.62 13.66
N LYS A 6 10.62 14.42 14.60
CA LYS A 6 10.29 14.03 15.98
C LYS A 6 9.55 15.13 16.76
N SER A 7 9.56 16.36 16.24
CA SER A 7 8.77 17.48 16.79
C SER A 7 7.35 17.58 16.22
N LEU A 8 7.05 16.81 15.16
CA LEU A 8 5.70 16.62 14.63
C LEU A 8 4.95 15.68 15.59
N LYS A 9 4.50 16.21 16.73
CA LYS A 9 3.71 15.42 17.68
C LYS A 9 2.39 15.03 17.00
N PRO A 10 1.98 13.75 17.03
CA PRO A 10 0.66 13.36 16.56
C PRO A 10 -0.39 14.05 17.43
N LYS A 11 -1.23 14.90 16.82
CA LYS A 11 -2.41 15.48 17.47
C LYS A 11 -3.61 14.63 17.08
N GLY A 12 -4.13 13.86 18.04
CA GLY A 12 -5.34 13.06 17.88
C GLY A 12 -5.07 11.71 17.24
N ARG A 13 -4.57 10.75 18.05
CA ARG A 13 -4.52 9.34 17.67
C ARG A 13 -5.93 8.77 17.63
N THR A 14 -6.24 8.03 16.57
CA THR A 14 -7.47 7.27 16.45
C THR A 14 -7.49 6.15 17.49
N THR A 15 -8.26 6.34 18.56
CA THR A 15 -9.01 5.21 19.15
C THR A 15 -10.10 4.81 18.17
N GLU A 16 -10.27 3.50 18.00
CA GLU A 16 -11.22 2.78 17.13
C GLU A 16 -10.68 2.39 15.75
N THR A 17 -9.90 1.31 15.75
CA THR A 17 -9.83 0.37 14.63
C THR A 17 -11.17 -0.36 14.55
N PRO A 18 -11.98 -0.24 13.48
CA PRO A 18 -13.12 -1.11 13.31
C PRO A 18 -12.59 -2.53 13.11
N ILE A 19 -12.81 -3.40 14.10
CA ILE A 19 -12.55 -4.83 13.99
C ILE A 19 -13.87 -5.46 13.53
N THR A 20 -14.26 -5.20 12.30
CA THR A 20 -15.40 -5.87 11.70
C THR A 20 -15.22 -5.87 10.19
N PRO A 21 -15.57 -6.98 9.49
CA PRO A 21 -15.90 -6.88 8.08
C PRO A 21 -16.90 -5.74 7.93
N ILE A 22 -16.88 -5.01 6.81
CA ILE A 22 -17.97 -4.10 6.48
C ILE A 22 -19.24 -4.96 6.52
N ASP A 23 -19.98 -4.88 7.62
CA ASP A 23 -21.30 -5.48 7.71
C ASP A 23 -22.07 -4.81 6.57
N ALA A 24 -22.46 -5.61 5.58
CA ALA A 24 -23.26 -5.13 4.48
C ALA A 24 -24.58 -4.65 5.07
N GLU A 25 -24.68 -3.35 5.35
CA GLU A 25 -25.95 -2.72 5.64
C GLU A 25 -26.80 -2.88 4.38
N ASP A 26 -27.85 -3.71 4.49
CA ASP A 26 -28.84 -3.91 3.45
C ASP A 26 -29.64 -2.61 3.26
N THR A 27 -29.08 -1.72 2.45
CA THR A 27 -29.62 -0.38 2.18
C THR A 27 -30.49 -0.35 0.92
N GLY A 28 -30.70 -1.50 0.26
CA GLY A 28 -31.34 -1.56 -1.06
C GLY A 28 -30.59 -0.80 -2.17
N LYS A 29 -29.35 -0.34 -1.89
CA LYS A 29 -28.44 0.26 -2.87
C LYS A 29 -27.47 -0.79 -3.40
N LEU A 30 -27.14 -0.69 -4.68
CA LEU A 30 -26.06 -1.47 -5.26
C LEU A 30 -24.72 -1.06 -4.63
N SER A 31 -23.76 -1.98 -4.58
CA SER A 31 -22.39 -1.67 -4.16
C SER A 31 -21.67 -0.85 -5.23
N GLY A 32 -20.62 -0.11 -4.84
CA GLY A 32 -19.80 0.61 -5.80
C GLY A 32 -19.01 -0.33 -6.72
N ILE A 33 -18.59 0.15 -7.89
CA ILE A 33 -17.90 -0.70 -8.88
C ILE A 33 -16.56 -1.20 -8.36
N TYR A 34 -15.93 -0.45 -7.46
CA TYR A 34 -14.74 -0.88 -6.73
C TYR A 34 -15.00 -2.22 -6.02
N ASP A 35 -16.00 -2.27 -5.15
CA ASP A 35 -16.31 -3.46 -4.35
C ASP A 35 -16.74 -4.63 -5.23
N VAL A 36 -17.58 -4.38 -6.23
CA VAL A 36 -18.07 -5.41 -7.16
C VAL A 36 -16.90 -6.02 -7.95
N PHE A 37 -16.05 -5.19 -8.56
CA PHE A 37 -14.89 -5.65 -9.34
C PHE A 37 -13.94 -6.49 -8.49
N PHE A 38 -13.61 -5.98 -7.30
CA PHE A 38 -12.64 -6.61 -6.41
C PHE A 38 -13.15 -7.90 -5.76
N ALA A 39 -14.45 -7.98 -5.44
CA ALA A 39 -15.10 -9.23 -5.04
C ALA A 39 -15.10 -10.27 -6.17
N GLY A 40 -15.13 -9.82 -7.43
CA GLY A 40 -15.11 -10.65 -8.62
C GLY A 40 -13.73 -11.17 -9.05
N LEU A 41 -12.62 -10.76 -8.41
CA LEU A 41 -11.27 -11.16 -8.86
C LEU A 41 -11.02 -12.67 -8.90
N ASP A 42 -11.64 -13.42 -7.98
CA ASP A 42 -11.50 -14.87 -7.89
C ASP A 42 -12.31 -15.61 -8.99
N LEU A 43 -13.20 -14.91 -9.69
CA LEU A 43 -13.95 -15.47 -10.80
C LEU A 43 -13.03 -15.77 -11.99
N LYS A 44 -13.32 -16.86 -12.69
CA LYS A 44 -12.59 -17.26 -13.89
C LYS A 44 -13.19 -16.57 -15.10
N ALA A 45 -12.32 -16.07 -15.98
CA ALA A 45 -12.71 -15.52 -17.27
C ALA A 45 -11.70 -15.98 -18.32
N THR A 46 -12.17 -16.29 -19.53
CA THR A 46 -11.30 -16.65 -20.66
C THR A 46 -10.64 -15.40 -21.22
N ASP A 47 -11.42 -14.33 -21.42
CA ASP A 47 -10.89 -13.00 -21.73
C ASP A 47 -10.71 -12.22 -20.43
N PRO A 48 -9.51 -11.69 -20.13
CA PRO A 48 -9.29 -10.93 -18.91
C PRO A 48 -10.20 -9.70 -18.78
N ARG A 49 -10.63 -9.09 -19.90
CA ARG A 49 -11.49 -7.88 -19.91
C ARG A 49 -12.89 -8.15 -19.37
N ASP A 50 -13.37 -9.39 -19.49
CA ASP A 50 -14.68 -9.80 -18.97
C ASP A 50 -14.75 -9.69 -17.44
N LYS A 51 -13.60 -9.76 -16.75
CA LYS A 51 -13.56 -9.54 -15.29
C LYS A 51 -13.98 -8.13 -14.88
N LEU A 52 -13.96 -7.16 -15.79
CA LEU A 52 -14.52 -5.84 -15.57
C LEU A 52 -15.88 -5.72 -16.27
N PHE A 53 -15.93 -5.98 -17.58
CA PHE A 53 -17.11 -5.67 -18.39
C PHE A 53 -18.36 -6.43 -17.95
N ALA A 54 -18.23 -7.69 -17.52
CA ALA A 54 -19.36 -8.47 -17.02
C ALA A 54 -19.90 -7.97 -15.68
N LEU A 55 -19.13 -7.14 -14.96
CA LEU A 55 -19.45 -6.68 -13.61
C LEU A 55 -20.04 -5.27 -13.57
N LEU A 56 -19.91 -4.48 -14.65
CA LEU A 56 -20.40 -3.09 -14.72
C LEU A 56 -21.90 -2.98 -14.42
N THR A 57 -22.71 -3.97 -14.82
CA THR A 57 -24.17 -3.93 -14.63
C THR A 57 -24.61 -4.10 -13.18
N PHE A 58 -23.72 -4.53 -12.29
CA PHE A 58 -24.05 -4.82 -10.88
C PHE A 58 -23.68 -3.70 -9.91
N ALA A 59 -23.06 -2.61 -10.39
CA ALA A 59 -22.57 -1.53 -9.54
C ALA A 59 -23.39 -0.24 -9.67
N ASP A 60 -23.48 0.51 -8.57
CA ASP A 60 -24.33 1.70 -8.46
C ASP A 60 -23.98 2.77 -9.50
N GLU A 61 -22.70 3.07 -9.72
CA GLU A 61 -22.27 4.10 -10.66
C GLU A 61 -22.17 3.63 -12.13
N THR A 62 -22.30 2.33 -12.42
CA THR A 62 -22.11 1.79 -13.80
C THR A 62 -23.28 0.96 -14.34
N HIS A 63 -24.34 0.73 -13.57
CA HIS A 63 -25.45 -0.14 -13.98
C HIS A 63 -26.28 0.42 -15.15
N VAL A 64 -26.30 1.74 -15.35
CA VAL A 64 -27.00 2.39 -16.47
C VAL A 64 -26.07 2.52 -17.67
N SER A 65 -26.27 1.65 -18.67
CA SER A 65 -25.36 1.56 -19.84
C SER A 65 -25.33 2.81 -20.73
N GLU A 66 -26.39 3.63 -20.71
CA GLU A 66 -26.48 4.87 -21.49
C GLU A 66 -25.55 5.95 -20.94
N ASP A 67 -25.44 6.04 -19.60
CA ASP A 67 -24.64 7.05 -18.89
C ASP A 67 -23.16 6.67 -18.74
N LEU A 68 -22.77 5.49 -19.24
CA LEU A 68 -21.44 4.94 -19.04
C LEU A 68 -20.36 5.75 -19.79
N ASP A 69 -19.32 6.16 -19.09
CA ASP A 69 -18.19 6.89 -19.68
C ASP A 69 -17.44 6.03 -20.72
N ASP A 70 -17.00 6.66 -21.82
CA ASP A 70 -16.31 6.01 -22.94
C ASP A 70 -15.00 5.31 -22.54
N LEU A 71 -14.36 5.70 -21.43
CA LEU A 71 -13.17 5.03 -20.91
C LEU A 71 -13.49 3.59 -20.47
N ILE A 72 -14.61 3.40 -19.77
CA ILE A 72 -15.01 2.12 -19.17
C ILE A 72 -16.07 1.37 -19.97
N ARG A 73 -16.61 1.99 -21.03
CA ARG A 73 -17.54 1.35 -21.96
C ARG A 73 -16.90 0.09 -22.57
N PRO A 74 -17.60 -1.06 -22.57
CA PRO A 74 -17.08 -2.30 -23.14
C PRO A 74 -16.58 -2.13 -24.57
N ASN A 75 -15.30 -2.41 -24.78
CA ASN A 75 -14.62 -2.30 -26.06
C ASN A 75 -13.52 -3.36 -26.16
N TYR A 76 -13.74 -4.38 -26.99
CA TYR A 76 -12.83 -5.50 -27.20
C TYR A 76 -11.77 -5.23 -28.28
N ASP A 77 -11.75 -4.04 -28.88
CA ASP A 77 -10.63 -3.60 -29.73
C ASP A 77 -9.47 -3.07 -28.87
N LYS A 78 -9.73 -2.67 -27.62
CA LYS A 78 -8.70 -2.24 -26.66
C LYS A 78 -7.95 -3.46 -26.09
N PRO A 79 -6.61 -3.42 -25.98
CA PRO A 79 -5.87 -4.45 -25.26
C PRO A 79 -6.23 -4.42 -23.77
N ALA A 80 -6.03 -5.53 -23.05
CA ALA A 80 -6.52 -5.69 -21.69
C ALA A 80 -5.88 -4.68 -20.72
N GLU A 81 -4.58 -4.42 -20.89
CA GLU A 81 -3.80 -3.46 -20.10
C GLU A 81 -4.40 -2.06 -20.20
N ARG A 82 -4.83 -1.68 -21.40
CA ARG A 82 -5.54 -0.42 -21.63
C ARG A 82 -6.88 -0.39 -20.90
N VAL A 83 -7.67 -1.46 -20.96
CA VAL A 83 -8.98 -1.51 -20.29
C VAL A 83 -8.84 -1.27 -18.78
N PHE A 84 -7.87 -1.91 -18.13
CA PHE A 84 -7.65 -1.72 -16.68
C PHE A 84 -7.02 -0.38 -16.33
N ALA A 85 -6.15 0.16 -17.19
CA ALA A 85 -5.63 1.52 -17.04
C ALA A 85 -6.76 2.57 -17.15
N ASP A 86 -7.65 2.40 -18.13
CA ASP A 86 -8.83 3.25 -18.30
C ASP A 86 -9.75 3.20 -17.10
N PHE A 87 -10.05 1.99 -16.61
CA PHE A 87 -10.86 1.81 -15.42
C PHE A 87 -10.24 2.47 -14.19
N THR A 88 -8.94 2.27 -13.96
CA THR A 88 -8.25 2.87 -12.81
C THR A 88 -8.27 4.40 -12.90
N ARG A 89 -7.99 4.97 -14.08
CA ARG A 89 -8.01 6.42 -14.32
C ARG A 89 -9.41 7.02 -14.18
N TRP A 90 -10.41 6.35 -14.76
CA TRP A 90 -11.81 6.76 -14.64
C TRP A 90 -12.24 6.76 -13.17
N TRP A 91 -11.90 5.72 -12.40
CA TRP A 91 -12.25 5.63 -10.99
C TRP A 91 -11.66 6.78 -10.19
N ILE A 92 -10.37 7.10 -10.42
CA ILE A 92 -9.68 8.24 -9.76
C ILE A 92 -10.42 9.55 -10.02
N ARG A 93 -10.79 9.79 -11.28
CA ARG A 93 -11.49 11.00 -11.72
C ARG A 93 -12.91 11.09 -11.15
N GLU A 94 -13.63 9.97 -11.13
CA GLU A 94 -15.02 9.90 -10.67
C GLU A 94 -15.12 10.07 -9.14
N HIS A 95 -14.15 9.55 -8.40
CA HIS A 95 -14.17 9.53 -6.93
C HIS A 95 -13.30 10.64 -6.30
N ASP A 96 -12.62 11.47 -7.10
CA ASP A 96 -11.62 12.44 -6.64
C ASP A 96 -10.62 11.83 -5.63
N SER A 97 -10.20 10.58 -5.86
CA SER A 97 -9.44 9.78 -4.89
C SER A 97 -8.40 8.90 -5.55
N LEU A 98 -7.26 8.69 -4.88
CA LEU A 98 -6.22 7.74 -5.31
C LEU A 98 -6.29 6.40 -4.57
N ALA A 99 -7.31 6.14 -3.76
CA ALA A 99 -7.37 4.92 -2.94
C ALA A 99 -7.33 3.62 -3.75
N ILE A 100 -7.82 3.62 -5.01
CA ILE A 100 -7.70 2.48 -5.91
C ILE A 100 -6.27 2.04 -6.20
N LEU A 101 -5.28 2.95 -6.09
CA LEU A 101 -3.88 2.61 -6.29
C LEU A 101 -3.37 1.62 -5.22
N SER A 102 -3.94 1.61 -4.02
CA SER A 102 -3.63 0.60 -2.99
C SER A 102 -4.08 -0.81 -3.38
N ALA A 103 -5.05 -0.93 -4.30
CA ALA A 103 -5.58 -2.22 -4.71
C ALA A 103 -4.60 -3.03 -5.58
N VAL A 104 -3.47 -2.45 -5.98
CA VAL A 104 -2.38 -3.20 -6.62
C VAL A 104 -1.87 -4.35 -5.76
N HIS A 105 -2.02 -4.25 -4.43
CA HIS A 105 -1.65 -5.29 -3.47
C HIS A 105 -2.55 -6.53 -3.54
N CYS A 106 -3.64 -6.51 -4.32
CA CYS A 106 -4.41 -7.71 -4.64
C CYS A 106 -3.65 -8.65 -5.57
N HIS A 107 -2.63 -8.17 -6.27
CA HIS A 107 -1.82 -8.96 -7.18
C HIS A 107 -0.74 -9.75 -6.43
N PRO A 108 -0.59 -11.08 -6.63
CA PRO A 108 0.36 -11.92 -5.86
C PRO A 108 1.82 -11.48 -5.90
N ALA A 109 2.28 -10.93 -7.02
CA ALA A 109 3.64 -10.39 -7.14
C ALA A 109 3.85 -9.03 -6.45
N ARG A 110 2.82 -8.44 -5.84
CA ARG A 110 2.83 -7.05 -5.34
C ARG A 110 2.34 -6.91 -3.91
N THR A 111 2.07 -8.02 -3.24
CA THR A 111 1.56 -8.07 -1.87
C THR A 111 2.57 -7.49 -0.88
N TRP A 112 2.09 -7.07 0.28
CA TRP A 112 2.95 -6.59 1.37
C TRP A 112 3.93 -7.66 1.86
N ARG A 113 3.54 -8.93 1.80
CA ARG A 113 4.39 -10.10 2.03
C ARG A 113 4.64 -10.86 0.75
N ARG A 114 5.76 -11.58 0.65
CA ARG A 114 5.94 -12.53 -0.42
C ARG A 114 4.94 -13.68 -0.29
N THR A 115 4.07 -13.84 -1.27
CA THR A 115 3.09 -14.95 -1.34
C THR A 115 3.41 -15.93 -2.48
N VAL A 116 4.41 -15.62 -3.29
CA VAL A 116 4.80 -16.36 -4.49
C VAL A 116 6.26 -16.80 -4.43
N GLY A 117 6.57 -17.95 -5.04
CA GLY A 117 7.94 -18.48 -5.13
C GLY A 117 8.77 -17.78 -6.21
N SER A 118 10.05 -18.16 -6.32
CA SER A 118 10.98 -17.66 -7.34
C SER A 118 10.52 -17.92 -8.78
N ASP A 119 9.72 -18.97 -8.97
CA ASP A 119 9.31 -19.45 -10.29
C ASP A 119 7.99 -18.80 -10.75
N TYR A 120 7.45 -17.86 -9.97
CA TYR A 120 6.26 -17.12 -10.36
C TYR A 120 6.59 -16.24 -11.58
N PRO A 121 5.77 -16.26 -12.63
CA PRO A 121 6.06 -15.53 -13.85
C PRO A 121 6.29 -14.04 -13.54
N GLU A 122 7.27 -13.44 -14.22
CA GLU A 122 7.43 -12.00 -14.21
C GLU A 122 6.11 -11.33 -14.63
N MET A 123 5.86 -10.13 -14.09
CA MET A 123 4.65 -9.38 -14.43
C MET A 123 4.52 -9.22 -15.95
N GLU A 124 3.28 -9.26 -16.43
CA GLU A 124 2.97 -9.12 -17.85
C GLU A 124 3.70 -7.91 -18.45
N PRO A 125 4.55 -8.12 -19.48
CA PRO A 125 5.29 -7.03 -20.10
C PRO A 125 4.31 -6.00 -20.70
N ASN A 126 4.62 -4.72 -20.53
CA ASN A 126 3.80 -3.57 -20.97
C ASN A 126 2.52 -3.29 -20.16
N ARG A 127 2.29 -3.98 -19.04
CA ARG A 127 1.22 -3.60 -18.12
C ARG A 127 1.64 -2.37 -17.32
N PRO A 128 0.76 -1.35 -17.23
CA PRO A 128 1.05 -0.20 -16.39
C PRO A 128 1.08 -0.55 -14.90
N THR A 129 2.14 -0.16 -14.21
CA THR A 129 2.38 -0.59 -12.83
C THR A 129 1.46 0.11 -11.83
N TRP A 130 0.80 1.20 -12.20
CA TRP A 130 -0.16 1.90 -11.35
C TRP A 130 -1.60 1.34 -11.49
N SER A 131 -1.90 0.59 -12.55
CA SER A 131 -3.26 0.13 -12.82
C SER A 131 -3.63 -1.10 -11.99
N VAL A 132 -4.94 -1.31 -11.78
CA VAL A 132 -5.45 -2.59 -11.29
C VAL A 132 -5.25 -3.71 -12.32
N SER A 133 -5.51 -4.96 -11.94
CA SER A 133 -5.33 -6.15 -12.79
C SER A 133 -6.57 -7.05 -12.77
N SER A 134 -6.74 -7.86 -13.81
CA SER A 134 -7.65 -9.00 -13.81
C SER A 134 -7.17 -10.13 -12.90
N THR A 135 -5.89 -10.15 -12.53
CA THR A 135 -5.28 -11.16 -11.66
C THR A 135 -5.20 -10.66 -10.23
N GLY A 136 -5.68 -11.47 -9.30
CA GLY A 136 -5.57 -11.18 -7.87
C GLY A 136 -6.41 -12.11 -7.02
N ASN A 137 -6.43 -11.83 -5.72
CA ASN A 137 -7.29 -12.51 -4.77
C ASN A 137 -8.26 -11.50 -4.15
N SER A 138 -9.56 -11.80 -4.17
CA SER A 138 -10.58 -10.88 -3.64
C SER A 138 -10.40 -10.54 -2.16
N ARG A 139 -9.80 -11.44 -1.36
CA ARG A 139 -9.56 -11.20 0.07
C ARG A 139 -8.44 -10.20 0.32
N TRP A 140 -7.49 -10.10 -0.61
CA TRP A 140 -6.35 -9.19 -0.46
C TRP A 140 -6.70 -7.73 -0.75
N VAL A 141 -7.95 -7.47 -1.12
CA VAL A 141 -8.54 -6.13 -1.16
C VAL A 141 -8.56 -5.50 0.22
N GLN A 142 -8.58 -6.32 1.28
CA GLN A 142 -8.46 -5.89 2.67
C GLN A 142 -7.00 -5.90 3.16
N ALA A 143 -6.03 -6.20 2.29
CA ALA A 143 -4.60 -6.32 2.62
C ALA A 143 -3.81 -5.04 2.33
N ASN A 144 -4.44 -3.88 2.49
CA ASN A 144 -3.84 -2.59 2.26
C ASN A 144 -4.24 -1.58 3.33
N LEU A 145 -3.52 -0.46 3.40
CA LEU A 145 -3.69 0.57 4.42
C LEU A 145 -5.06 1.23 4.33
N ASN A 146 -5.51 1.56 3.11
CA ASN A 146 -6.81 2.22 2.87
C ASN A 146 -8.00 1.40 3.38
N ALA A 147 -7.95 0.07 3.25
CA ALA A 147 -9.01 -0.81 3.71
C ALA A 147 -9.01 -1.01 5.24
N ARG A 148 -7.85 -0.87 5.89
CA ARG A 148 -7.66 -1.21 7.32
C ARG A 148 -7.60 -0.01 8.25
N PHE A 149 -7.28 1.17 7.73
CA PHE A 149 -6.97 2.34 8.52
C PHE A 149 -7.57 3.61 7.90
N LYS A 150 -7.95 4.56 8.75
CA LYS A 150 -8.45 5.88 8.34
C LYS A 150 -7.31 6.89 8.34
N PHE A 151 -6.37 6.73 7.42
CA PHE A 151 -5.25 7.66 7.24
C PHE A 151 -5.62 8.83 6.31
N SER A 152 -4.86 9.91 6.40
CA SER A 152 -5.08 11.15 5.64
C SER A 152 -3.77 11.85 5.30
N ALA A 153 -2.77 11.11 4.81
CA ALA A 153 -1.43 11.62 4.50
C ALA A 153 -1.46 12.80 3.50
N GLY A 154 -2.31 12.72 2.46
CA GLY A 154 -2.56 13.79 1.50
C GLY A 154 -3.51 14.90 2.01
N GLY A 155 -3.99 14.81 3.25
CA GLY A 155 -4.89 15.79 3.85
C GLY A 155 -6.17 16.01 3.04
N LYS A 156 -6.44 17.26 2.65
CA LYS A 156 -7.61 17.67 1.84
C LYS A 156 -7.29 17.84 0.35
N THR A 157 -6.09 17.44 -0.08
CA THR A 157 -5.71 17.54 -1.50
C THR A 157 -6.59 16.62 -2.35
N LYS A 158 -6.75 16.96 -3.62
CA LYS A 158 -7.50 16.17 -4.60
C LYS A 158 -6.64 15.89 -5.83
N PRO A 159 -6.88 14.80 -6.56
CA PRO A 159 -6.21 14.56 -7.84
C PRO A 159 -6.50 15.70 -8.82
N ASN A 160 -5.51 16.10 -9.60
CA ASN A 160 -5.71 17.08 -10.66
C ASN A 160 -6.25 16.38 -11.92
N ASN A 161 -7.55 16.55 -12.18
CA ASN A 161 -8.24 15.91 -13.31
C ASN A 161 -7.73 16.34 -14.70
N ASP A 162 -7.05 17.48 -14.82
CA ASP A 162 -6.44 17.88 -16.09
C ASP A 162 -5.13 17.13 -16.37
N LEU A 163 -4.38 16.73 -15.34
CA LEU A 163 -3.19 15.89 -15.50
C LEU A 163 -3.54 14.47 -15.95
N LEU A 164 -4.75 13.99 -15.64
CA LEU A 164 -5.23 12.67 -16.07
C LEU A 164 -5.51 12.60 -17.58
N LYS A 165 -5.66 13.75 -18.26
CA LYS A 165 -5.88 13.85 -19.71
C LYS A 165 -4.54 13.79 -20.44
N ILE A 166 -3.98 12.59 -20.57
CA ILE A 166 -2.71 12.35 -21.25
C ILE A 166 -2.92 11.60 -22.58
N SER A 167 -2.00 11.81 -23.54
CA SER A 167 -2.04 11.16 -24.84
C SER A 167 -1.68 9.68 -24.77
N ASP A 168 -0.69 9.32 -23.92
CA ASP A 168 -0.34 7.92 -23.71
C ASP A 168 -1.29 7.29 -22.70
N PRO A 169 -2.12 6.34 -23.14
CA PRO A 169 -3.11 5.71 -22.29
C PRO A 169 -2.57 4.86 -21.14
N LEU A 170 -1.32 4.41 -21.22
CA LEU A 170 -0.69 3.55 -20.22
C LEU A 170 0.08 4.36 -19.18
N VAL A 171 0.34 5.65 -19.42
CA VAL A 171 0.93 6.55 -18.43
C VAL A 171 -0.16 7.22 -17.59
N ILE A 172 0.09 7.40 -16.29
CA ILE A 172 -0.68 8.31 -15.46
C ILE A 172 0.23 9.42 -14.93
N ARG A 173 -0.25 10.66 -15.01
CA ARG A 173 0.44 11.83 -14.50
C ARG A 173 -0.26 12.33 -13.25
N LEU A 174 0.45 12.33 -12.12
CA LEU A 174 -0.11 12.70 -10.82
C LEU A 174 0.73 13.80 -10.17
N SER A 175 0.07 14.74 -9.50
CA SER A 175 0.73 15.74 -8.67
C SER A 175 0.94 15.23 -7.25
N GLY A 176 2.02 15.67 -6.61
CA GLY A 176 2.28 15.32 -5.22
C GLY A 176 3.56 15.96 -4.69
N HIS A 177 3.97 15.52 -3.51
CA HIS A 177 5.20 15.98 -2.88
C HIS A 177 6.17 14.83 -2.71
N TYR A 178 7.41 15.05 -3.14
CA TYR A 178 8.53 14.21 -2.77
C TYR A 178 8.80 14.31 -1.26
N VAL A 179 8.91 13.17 -0.59
CA VAL A 179 9.25 13.11 0.83
C VAL A 179 10.73 12.80 1.00
N SER A 180 11.17 11.64 0.50
CA SER A 180 12.54 11.14 0.60
C SER A 180 12.73 9.90 -0.26
N LYS A 181 13.87 9.23 -0.12
CA LYS A 181 14.21 7.97 -0.78
C LYS A 181 14.56 6.93 0.26
N ILE A 182 14.23 5.67 0.00
CA ILE A 182 14.62 4.55 0.85
C ILE A 182 16.15 4.40 0.80
N ALA A 183 16.80 4.57 1.96
CA ALA A 183 18.24 4.41 2.11
C ALA A 183 18.63 2.97 2.48
N ALA A 184 17.82 2.29 3.29
CA ALA A 184 18.06 0.92 3.72
C ALA A 184 16.75 0.19 4.01
N ILE A 185 16.76 -1.14 3.82
CA ILE A 185 15.63 -2.04 4.15
C ILE A 185 16.17 -3.20 5.01
N SER A 186 15.44 -3.58 6.05
CA SER A 186 15.72 -4.74 6.89
C SER A 186 14.44 -5.45 7.32
N HIS A 187 14.60 -6.53 8.08
CA HIS A 187 13.48 -7.10 8.82
C HIS A 187 12.95 -6.11 9.86
N TYR A 188 11.71 -6.33 10.30
CA TYR A 188 11.07 -5.53 11.32
C TYR A 188 11.86 -5.59 12.66
N PRO A 189 12.31 -4.45 13.20
CA PRO A 189 13.10 -4.41 14.44
C PRO A 189 12.18 -4.54 15.65
N ILE A 190 11.76 -5.78 15.92
CA ILE A 190 10.78 -6.13 16.96
C ILE A 190 11.18 -5.60 18.34
N ASP A 191 12.47 -5.59 18.66
CA ASP A 191 13.01 -5.22 19.97
C ASP A 191 12.80 -3.73 20.29
N TYR A 192 12.68 -2.91 19.25
CA TYR A 192 12.48 -1.47 19.39
C TYR A 192 11.03 -1.06 19.25
N LEU A 193 10.29 -1.75 18.38
CA LEU A 193 8.96 -1.28 17.95
C LEU A 193 7.82 -2.09 18.56
N TYR A 194 7.97 -3.40 18.76
CA TYR A 194 6.90 -4.23 19.31
C TYR A 194 6.80 -4.06 20.85
N PRO A 195 5.60 -4.20 21.47
CA PRO A 195 5.32 -3.69 22.82
C PRO A 195 5.97 -4.46 23.99
N PHE A 196 7.19 -4.94 23.87
CA PHE A 196 7.99 -5.37 25.03
C PHE A 196 8.43 -4.17 25.89
N THR A 197 8.33 -2.94 25.38
CA THR A 197 8.95 -1.76 25.98
C THR A 197 7.97 -0.78 26.63
N HIS A 198 6.66 -0.80 26.33
CA HIS A 198 5.71 0.19 26.83
C HIS A 198 4.34 -0.38 27.21
N ASP A 199 4.11 -0.54 28.52
CA ASP A 199 2.88 -1.01 29.19
C ASP A 199 1.76 0.05 29.22
N ASN A 200 1.87 1.14 28.45
CA ASN A 200 0.99 2.31 28.58
C ASN A 200 -0.30 2.23 27.74
N GLY A 201 -0.66 1.07 27.19
CA GLY A 201 -1.95 0.83 26.53
C GLY A 201 -2.16 1.52 25.16
N GLU A 202 -1.35 2.50 24.76
CA GLU A 202 -1.40 3.09 23.42
C GLU A 202 -0.50 2.36 22.42
N GLN A 203 -1.10 1.63 21.49
CA GLN A 203 -0.39 1.00 20.37
C GLN A 203 0.09 2.08 19.39
N SER A 204 1.36 2.02 18.98
CA SER A 204 1.86 2.85 17.88
C SER A 204 1.26 2.39 16.54
N ASP A 205 0.98 3.33 15.64
CA ASP A 205 0.39 3.03 14.33
C ASP A 205 1.23 1.98 13.56
N ILE A 206 2.56 2.05 13.65
CA ILE A 206 3.45 1.09 13.00
C ILE A 206 3.22 -0.36 13.47
N CYS A 207 2.94 -0.57 14.75
CA CYS A 207 2.61 -1.90 15.29
C CYS A 207 1.26 -2.38 14.81
N ALA A 208 0.25 -1.49 14.82
CA ALA A 208 -1.08 -1.83 14.34
C ALA A 208 -1.05 -2.21 12.85
N VAL A 209 -0.30 -1.44 12.04
CA VAL A 209 -0.10 -1.72 10.62
C VAL A 209 0.65 -3.05 10.41
N PHE A 210 1.72 -3.30 11.18
CA PHE A 210 2.45 -4.55 11.11
C PHE A 210 1.54 -5.76 11.41
N ASP A 211 0.78 -5.72 12.50
CA ASP A 211 -0.13 -6.80 12.89
C ASP A 211 -1.21 -7.06 11.82
N LYS A 212 -1.78 -6.00 11.22
CA LYS A 212 -2.90 -6.12 10.28
C LYS A 212 -2.51 -6.45 8.85
N LEU A 213 -1.41 -5.88 8.34
CA LEU A 213 -1.01 -6.05 6.94
C LEU A 213 -0.06 -7.20 6.74
N PHE A 214 0.87 -7.38 7.67
CA PHE A 214 1.77 -8.50 7.59
C PHE A 214 1.02 -9.75 8.10
N ASP A 215 0.33 -9.71 9.25
CA ASP A 215 -0.35 -10.90 9.81
C ASP A 215 0.62 -12.07 10.12
N PRO A 216 1.63 -11.85 10.98
CA PRO A 216 2.73 -12.81 11.26
C PRO A 216 2.28 -14.17 11.75
N CYS A 217 1.15 -14.22 12.45
CA CYS A 217 0.63 -15.45 13.03
C CYS A 217 -0.61 -15.99 12.31
N GLY A 218 -0.98 -15.41 11.16
CA GLY A 218 -2.23 -15.78 10.47
C GLY A 218 -3.49 -15.47 11.29
N PHE A 219 -3.40 -14.52 12.23
CA PHE A 219 -4.48 -14.07 13.09
C PHE A 219 -5.64 -13.49 12.27
N THR A 220 -5.33 -12.64 11.28
CA THR A 220 -6.38 -12.04 10.44
C THR A 220 -6.85 -12.97 9.32
N GLY A 221 -6.10 -14.04 9.04
CA GLY A 221 -6.37 -14.97 7.94
C GLY A 221 -6.30 -14.31 6.56
N LEU A 222 -5.68 -13.13 6.47
CA LEU A 222 -5.61 -12.31 5.26
C LEU A 222 -4.81 -13.02 4.17
N TRP A 223 -3.70 -13.66 4.58
CA TRP A 223 -2.79 -14.36 3.67
C TRP A 223 -3.01 -15.87 3.64
N THR A 224 -3.79 -16.44 4.57
CA THR A 224 -3.99 -17.89 4.72
C THR A 224 -5.43 -18.21 5.09
N LEU A 225 -6.11 -18.99 4.25
CA LEU A 225 -7.57 -19.21 4.26
C LEU A 225 -8.22 -19.43 5.65
N LYS A 226 -9.23 -18.59 5.89
CA LYS A 226 -10.28 -18.51 6.93
C LYS A 226 -9.93 -17.56 8.09
N PRO A 227 -10.75 -16.54 8.34
CA PRO A 227 -10.58 -15.68 9.49
C PRO A 227 -10.85 -16.48 10.77
N ASN A 228 -10.05 -16.24 11.80
CA ASN A 228 -10.37 -16.64 13.16
C ASN A 228 -10.89 -15.40 13.90
N ASP A 229 -12.07 -15.50 14.52
CA ASP A 229 -12.62 -14.46 15.40
C ASP A 229 -11.87 -14.46 16.74
N GLU A 230 -10.62 -14.01 16.71
CA GLU A 230 -9.77 -13.92 17.89
C GLU A 230 -9.58 -12.47 18.34
N THR A 231 -9.31 -12.26 19.63
CA THR A 231 -9.09 -10.93 20.22
C THR A 231 -7.65 -10.47 20.01
N VAL A 232 -7.41 -9.16 20.02
CA VAL A 232 -6.06 -8.56 19.89
C VAL A 232 -5.09 -9.08 20.96
N GLU A 233 -5.57 -9.28 22.20
CA GLU A 233 -4.77 -9.83 23.29
C GLU A 233 -4.33 -11.28 23.02
N LYS A 234 -5.19 -12.12 22.44
CA LYS A 234 -4.83 -13.47 21.99
C LYS A 234 -3.84 -13.43 20.83
N ALA A 235 -3.98 -12.48 19.91
CA ALA A 235 -3.04 -12.27 18.81
C ALA A 235 -1.61 -12.01 19.33
N ARG A 236 -1.50 -11.14 20.35
CA ARG A 236 -0.21 -10.80 20.98
C ARG A 236 0.45 -12.02 21.63
N HIS A 237 -0.29 -12.78 22.42
CA HIS A 237 0.24 -14.02 23.01
C HIS A 237 0.69 -15.02 21.94
N LYS A 238 -0.10 -15.20 20.87
CA LYS A 238 0.30 -16.06 19.73
C LYS A 238 1.54 -15.57 19.04
N TYR A 239 1.72 -14.25 18.93
CA TYR A 239 2.91 -13.67 18.33
C TYR A 239 4.15 -13.86 19.21
N GLU A 240 4.03 -13.67 20.52
CA GLU A 240 5.10 -13.99 21.47
C GLU A 240 5.48 -15.48 21.40
N ASP A 241 4.49 -16.38 21.45
CA ASP A 241 4.69 -17.81 21.29
C ASP A 241 5.34 -18.15 19.94
N HIS A 242 4.94 -17.48 18.86
CA HIS A 242 5.50 -17.66 17.52
C HIS A 242 6.96 -17.23 17.47
N VAL A 243 7.30 -16.05 18.01
CA VAL A 243 8.69 -15.58 18.11
C VAL A 243 9.51 -16.55 18.96
N ILE A 244 9.02 -16.95 20.12
CA ILE A 244 9.66 -17.94 21.00
C ILE A 244 9.87 -19.27 20.25
N ALA A 245 8.88 -19.75 19.49
CA ALA A 245 8.99 -20.97 18.71
C ALA A 245 10.00 -20.85 17.57
N HIS A 246 10.14 -19.70 16.93
CA HIS A 246 11.20 -19.47 15.95
C HIS A 246 12.61 -19.60 16.54
N TRP A 247 12.78 -19.28 17.83
CA TRP A 247 14.09 -19.18 18.49
C TRP A 247 14.45 -20.37 19.39
N ARG A 248 13.48 -21.06 19.99
CA ARG A 248 13.74 -22.15 20.95
C ARG A 248 14.38 -23.41 20.35
N TYR A 249 14.40 -23.55 19.03
CA TYR A 249 14.76 -24.83 18.41
C TYR A 249 16.03 -24.81 17.55
N VAL A 250 16.61 -23.66 17.20
CA VAL A 250 17.82 -23.59 16.36
C VAL A 250 18.70 -22.40 16.77
N GLU A 251 19.96 -22.66 17.11
CA GLU A 251 21.00 -21.62 17.28
C GLU A 251 21.29 -20.99 15.91
N ARG A 252 21.18 -19.66 15.81
CA ARG A 252 21.38 -18.92 14.56
C ARG A 252 22.23 -17.67 14.82
N PRO A 253 23.00 -17.21 13.84
CA PRO A 253 23.73 -15.94 13.97
C PRO A 253 22.74 -14.78 14.08
N ASN A 254 23.10 -13.76 14.85
CA ASN A 254 22.33 -12.51 14.94
C ASN A 254 22.13 -11.91 13.56
N LEU A 255 20.88 -11.57 13.23
CA LEU A 255 20.54 -10.85 12.02
C LEU A 255 20.77 -9.36 12.23
N GLN A 256 21.36 -8.72 11.22
CA GLN A 256 21.49 -7.27 11.21
C GLN A 256 20.14 -6.65 10.84
N VAL A 257 19.61 -5.81 11.72
CA VAL A 257 18.37 -5.07 11.50
C VAL A 257 18.58 -3.58 11.78
N LEU A 258 17.76 -2.75 11.15
CA LEU A 258 17.83 -1.30 11.29
C LEU A 258 17.26 -0.84 12.63
N THR A 259 17.89 0.17 13.21
CA THR A 259 17.40 0.83 14.42
C THR A 259 16.55 2.05 14.04
N PRO A 260 15.35 2.24 14.63
CA PRO A 260 14.49 3.41 14.39
C PRO A 260 15.01 4.66 15.13
N THR A 261 16.28 5.04 14.91
CA THR A 261 16.93 6.17 15.59
C THR A 261 16.37 7.52 15.15
N GLY A 262 15.89 7.55 13.92
CA GLY A 262 15.41 8.71 13.22
C GLY A 262 16.49 9.60 12.61
N MET A 263 17.72 9.09 12.56
CA MET A 263 18.86 9.77 11.96
C MET A 263 18.98 9.39 10.48
N PRO A 264 19.48 10.30 9.62
CA PRO A 264 19.72 10.03 8.19
C PRO A 264 20.63 8.82 7.92
N GLU A 265 21.67 8.64 8.73
CA GLU A 265 22.58 7.51 8.60
C GLU A 265 21.94 6.25 9.20
N PRO A 266 21.74 5.18 8.42
CA PRO A 266 21.14 3.95 8.92
C PRO A 266 22.05 3.29 9.98
N GLU A 267 21.54 3.16 11.20
CA GLU A 267 22.19 2.42 12.26
C GLU A 267 21.69 0.98 12.28
N TRP A 268 22.61 0.04 12.42
CA TRP A 268 22.34 -1.39 12.43
C TRP A 268 22.69 -1.97 13.79
N HIS A 269 21.89 -2.93 14.25
CA HIS A 269 22.23 -3.76 15.40
C HIS A 269 21.98 -5.24 15.06
N GLY A 270 22.73 -6.12 15.72
CA GLY A 270 22.52 -7.56 15.60
C GLY A 270 21.52 -8.04 16.63
N THR A 271 20.44 -8.67 16.18
CA THR A 271 19.45 -9.30 17.06
C THR A 271 19.12 -10.73 16.61
N ASP A 272 18.82 -11.58 17.58
CA ASP A 272 18.24 -12.91 17.42
C ASP A 272 16.75 -12.90 17.74
N TYR A 273 16.08 -11.74 17.72
CA TYR A 273 14.63 -11.60 17.86
C TYR A 273 14.04 -11.06 16.54
N VAL A 274 13.83 -11.93 15.56
CA VAL A 274 13.26 -11.56 14.25
C VAL A 274 12.36 -12.69 13.73
N PRO A 275 11.13 -12.43 13.28
CA PRO A 275 10.34 -13.44 12.59
C PRO A 275 10.92 -13.71 11.19
N THR A 276 11.88 -14.64 11.08
CA THR A 276 12.59 -14.96 9.81
C THR A 276 11.70 -15.60 8.73
N CYS A 277 10.44 -15.90 9.05
CA CYS A 277 9.42 -16.31 8.10
C CYS A 277 8.90 -15.14 7.25
N LEU A 278 9.26 -13.90 7.60
CA LEU A 278 8.87 -12.69 6.88
C LEU A 278 10.05 -12.12 6.11
N ASP A 279 9.80 -11.68 4.88
CA ASP A 279 10.78 -10.89 4.14
C ASP A 279 11.05 -9.52 4.81
N PRO A 280 12.20 -8.90 4.52
CA PRO A 280 12.48 -7.51 4.88
C PRO A 280 11.35 -6.58 4.46
N CYS A 281 10.92 -5.74 5.40
CA CYS A 281 9.74 -4.89 5.22
C CYS A 281 9.81 -3.57 6.00
N PHE A 282 10.85 -3.37 6.80
CA PHE A 282 11.10 -2.14 7.51
C PHE A 282 12.17 -1.34 6.77
N PHE A 283 11.96 -0.04 6.58
CA PHE A 283 12.92 0.81 5.89
C PHE A 283 13.29 2.04 6.71
N VAL A 284 14.47 2.58 6.42
CA VAL A 284 14.92 3.92 6.81
C VAL A 284 15.17 4.72 5.55
N ALA A 285 14.65 5.95 5.51
CA ALA A 285 14.80 6.90 4.42
C ALA A 285 15.99 7.83 4.63
N GLU A 286 16.47 8.48 3.57
CA GLU A 286 17.63 9.38 3.60
C GLU A 286 17.45 10.59 4.54
N ASN A 287 16.21 11.00 4.82
CA ASN A 287 15.91 12.07 5.78
C ASN A 287 15.78 11.56 7.24
N GLY A 288 16.06 10.28 7.47
CA GLY A 288 15.96 9.61 8.77
C GLY A 288 14.56 9.15 9.15
N GLN A 289 13.51 9.44 8.36
CA GLN A 289 12.20 8.84 8.58
C GLN A 289 12.25 7.33 8.35
N PHE A 290 11.35 6.59 8.97
CA PHE A 290 11.28 5.15 8.83
C PHE A 290 9.84 4.69 8.68
N GLY A 291 9.67 3.44 8.27
CA GLY A 291 8.34 2.92 8.00
C GLY A 291 8.32 1.48 7.56
N LEU A 292 7.18 1.08 7.00
CA LEU A 292 6.95 -0.25 6.45
C LEU A 292 6.67 -0.16 4.96
N CYS A 293 7.20 -1.11 4.21
CA CYS A 293 7.06 -1.17 2.76
C CYS A 293 6.66 -2.58 2.29
N PRO A 294 6.01 -2.70 1.12
CA PRO A 294 5.64 -3.98 0.55
C PRO A 294 6.87 -4.74 0.06
N TRP A 295 6.72 -6.07 -0.06
CA TRP A 295 7.82 -6.98 -0.43
C TRP A 295 8.63 -6.57 -1.69
N PRO A 296 8.06 -6.04 -2.78
CA PRO A 296 8.83 -5.66 -3.98
C PRO A 296 9.69 -4.40 -3.83
N SER A 297 9.64 -3.74 -2.68
CA SER A 297 10.35 -2.49 -2.42
C SER A 297 11.87 -2.69 -2.39
N LYS A 298 12.61 -1.66 -2.80
CA LYS A 298 14.07 -1.66 -2.89
C LYS A 298 14.66 -0.37 -2.37
N VAL A 299 15.93 -0.44 -1.98
CA VAL A 299 16.75 0.75 -1.74
C VAL A 299 16.76 1.60 -3.01
N GLY A 300 16.53 2.89 -2.85
CA GLY A 300 16.38 3.83 -3.96
C GLY A 300 14.94 4.07 -4.43
N ASP A 301 13.95 3.35 -3.92
CA ASP A 301 12.54 3.70 -4.16
C ASP A 301 12.22 5.04 -3.47
N VAL A 302 11.46 5.88 -4.16
CA VAL A 302 11.10 7.24 -3.77
C VAL A 302 9.78 7.23 -3.03
N ILE A 303 9.74 7.89 -1.88
CA ILE A 303 8.56 8.06 -1.04
C ILE A 303 7.88 9.37 -1.45
N VAL A 304 6.61 9.28 -1.83
CA VAL A 304 5.80 10.44 -2.23
C VAL A 304 4.47 10.49 -1.48
N VAL A 305 3.96 11.70 -1.28
CA VAL A 305 2.56 11.93 -0.91
C VAL A 305 1.85 12.51 -2.13
N LEU A 306 1.07 11.68 -2.82
CA LEU A 306 0.31 12.07 -4.00
C LEU A 306 -0.99 12.77 -3.61
N HIS A 307 -1.40 13.79 -4.36
CA HIS A 307 -2.62 14.54 -4.10
C HIS A 307 -3.86 13.68 -4.32
N GLY A 308 -4.79 13.67 -3.35
CA GLY A 308 -5.92 12.74 -3.32
C GLY A 308 -5.59 11.35 -2.75
N GLY A 309 -4.36 11.13 -2.31
CA GLY A 309 -3.96 9.92 -1.60
C GLY A 309 -4.18 10.00 -0.09
N ASN A 310 -4.73 8.95 0.50
CA ASN A 310 -4.87 8.84 1.96
C ASN A 310 -3.58 8.36 2.65
N VAL A 311 -2.65 7.80 1.87
CA VAL A 311 -1.40 7.18 2.35
C VAL A 311 -0.22 7.58 1.46
N PRO A 312 1.02 7.51 1.96
CA PRO A 312 2.22 7.63 1.13
C PRO A 312 2.37 6.46 0.15
N TYR A 313 3.04 6.72 -0.97
CA TYR A 313 3.30 5.74 -2.01
C TYR A 313 4.79 5.65 -2.34
N LEU A 314 5.19 4.50 -2.88
CA LEU A 314 6.53 4.23 -3.38
C LEU A 314 6.55 4.25 -4.90
N LEU A 315 7.44 5.07 -5.45
CA LEU A 315 7.73 5.20 -6.86
C LEU A 315 9.18 4.78 -7.13
N ARG A 316 9.42 3.95 -8.13
CA ARG A 316 10.77 3.56 -8.54
C ARG A 316 11.17 4.33 -9.79
N PRO A 317 12.23 5.16 -9.74
CA PRO A 317 12.71 5.84 -10.94
C PRO A 317 13.13 4.84 -12.01
N VAL A 318 12.56 4.99 -13.21
CA VAL A 318 13.02 4.26 -14.40
C VAL A 318 14.32 4.90 -14.85
N LYS A 319 15.35 4.07 -15.02
CA LYS A 319 16.65 4.49 -15.54
C LYS A 319 16.76 4.10 -17.00
N ASN A 320 17.21 5.05 -17.81
CA ASN A 320 17.58 4.82 -19.20
C ASN A 320 18.88 3.99 -19.28
N GLU A 321 19.20 3.49 -20.49
CA GLU A 321 20.42 2.69 -20.74
C GLU A 321 21.71 3.43 -20.35
N ASP A 322 21.69 4.77 -20.40
CA ASP A 322 22.80 5.64 -20.00
C ASP A 322 22.83 5.98 -18.50
N GLY A 323 21.88 5.45 -17.73
CA GLY A 323 21.72 5.69 -16.29
C GLY A 323 21.02 7.00 -15.93
N SER A 324 20.60 7.81 -16.91
CA SER A 324 19.77 8.99 -16.69
C SER A 324 18.32 8.60 -16.32
N SER A 325 17.56 9.53 -15.77
CA SER A 325 16.14 9.35 -15.49
C SER A 325 15.38 10.53 -16.09
N ASP A 326 14.40 10.24 -16.95
CA ASP A 326 13.56 11.25 -17.61
C ASP A 326 12.39 11.72 -16.72
N GLY A 327 12.42 11.40 -15.42
CA GLY A 327 11.31 11.69 -14.52
C GLY A 327 10.12 10.73 -14.69
N VAL A 328 10.38 9.53 -15.23
CA VAL A 328 9.41 8.44 -15.35
C VAL A 328 9.61 7.43 -14.21
N TYR A 329 8.51 6.92 -13.67
CA TYR A 329 8.51 6.05 -12.51
C TYR A 329 7.64 4.80 -12.70
N GLU A 330 8.04 3.69 -12.07
CA GLU A 330 7.14 2.57 -11.81
C GLU A 330 6.46 2.77 -10.45
N PHE A 331 5.17 2.49 -10.36
CA PHE A 331 4.44 2.43 -9.11
C PHE A 331 4.68 1.11 -8.39
N ILE A 332 5.25 1.15 -7.20
CA ILE A 332 5.55 -0.06 -6.41
C ILE A 332 4.36 -0.44 -5.51
N GLY A 333 3.75 0.55 -4.85
CA GLY A 333 2.61 0.35 -3.96
C GLY A 333 2.54 1.45 -2.91
N GLU A 334 1.67 1.26 -1.92
CA GLU A 334 1.60 2.15 -0.77
C GLU A 334 2.72 1.83 0.24
N CYS A 335 3.02 2.75 1.14
CA CYS A 335 3.90 2.49 2.28
C CYS A 335 3.41 3.21 3.54
N PHE A 336 3.74 2.64 4.69
CA PHE A 336 3.55 3.32 5.97
C PHE A 336 4.79 4.13 6.30
N VAL A 337 4.64 5.39 6.71
CA VAL A 337 5.74 6.24 7.19
C VAL A 337 5.36 6.84 8.52
N ASP A 338 6.18 6.60 9.55
CA ASP A 338 5.92 7.14 10.88
C ASP A 338 5.91 8.68 10.85
N GLY A 339 4.85 9.28 11.43
CA GLY A 339 4.67 10.74 11.47
C GLY A 339 4.28 11.42 10.15
N ILE A 340 3.78 10.68 9.14
CA ILE A 340 3.20 11.26 7.91
C ILE A 340 1.72 10.91 7.72
N MET A 341 1.26 9.79 8.30
CA MET A 341 0.00 9.16 7.95
C MET A 341 -1.25 10.02 8.20
N HIS A 342 -1.16 11.08 9.00
CA HIS A 342 -2.29 11.96 9.36
C HIS A 342 -2.12 13.39 8.81
N GLY A 343 -1.29 13.54 7.76
CA GLY A 343 -1.10 14.79 7.04
C GLY A 343 -0.12 15.75 7.70
N GLU A 344 0.65 15.29 8.69
CA GLU A 344 1.66 16.09 9.39
C GLU A 344 2.74 16.62 8.43
N PHE A 345 3.08 15.85 7.40
CA PHE A 345 4.05 16.25 6.38
C PHE A 345 3.59 17.51 5.64
N LEU A 346 2.37 17.53 5.10
CA LEU A 346 1.84 18.72 4.40
C LEU A 346 1.69 19.92 5.33
N GLN A 347 1.30 19.70 6.59
CA GLN A 347 1.23 20.76 7.59
C GLN A 347 2.62 21.38 7.84
N SER A 348 3.68 20.57 7.83
CA SER A 348 5.05 21.03 8.03
C SER A 348 5.58 21.89 6.87
N LEU A 349 5.06 21.70 5.65
CA LEU A 349 5.44 22.49 4.47
C LEU A 349 4.86 23.92 4.52
N GLY A 350 3.75 24.15 5.23
CA GLY A 350 3.12 25.47 5.33
C GLY A 350 2.84 26.09 3.96
N ALA A 351 3.36 27.29 3.69
CA ALA A 351 3.19 27.98 2.40
C ALA A 351 3.88 27.25 1.22
N THR A 352 4.89 26.41 1.48
CA THR A 352 5.55 25.63 0.42
C THR A 352 4.73 24.43 -0.03
N ALA A 353 3.62 24.11 0.64
CA ALA A 353 2.70 23.06 0.21
C ALA A 353 2.03 23.36 -1.15
N GLU A 354 2.05 24.61 -1.63
CA GLU A 354 1.59 24.94 -2.98
C GLU A 354 2.60 24.48 -4.06
N VAL A 355 3.88 24.36 -3.70
CA VAL A 355 4.94 23.85 -4.59
C VAL A 355 4.90 22.33 -4.55
N HIS A 356 4.48 21.74 -5.66
CA HIS A 356 4.36 20.30 -5.83
C HIS A 356 5.04 19.87 -7.13
N GLU A 357 5.36 18.58 -7.18
CA GLU A 357 5.99 17.93 -8.32
C GLU A 357 4.94 17.16 -9.12
N ILE A 358 5.28 16.86 -10.37
CA ILE A 358 4.49 16.05 -11.28
C ILE A 358 5.26 14.76 -11.52
N PHE A 359 4.60 13.63 -11.33
CA PHE A 359 5.16 12.30 -11.51
C PHE A 359 4.50 11.63 -12.71
N ASP A 360 5.30 11.24 -13.69
CA ASP A 360 4.88 10.39 -14.80
C ASP A 360 5.11 8.93 -14.42
N ILE A 361 4.01 8.18 -14.32
CA ILE A 361 4.03 6.81 -13.80
C ILE A 361 3.58 5.86 -14.91
N ILE A 362 4.43 4.89 -15.24
CA ILE A 362 4.19 3.89 -16.29
C ILE A 362 3.55 2.64 -15.74
#